data_AF-E3RG11-F1
#
_entry.id   AF-E3RG11-F1
#
_cell.length_a   1.000
_cell.length_b   1.000
_cell.length_c   1.000
_cell.angle_alpha   90.00
_cell.angle_beta   90.00
_cell.angle_gamma   90.00
#
_symmetry.space_group_name_H-M   'P 1'
#
loop_
_entity.id
_entity.type
_entity.pdbx_description
1 polymer ?
#
loop_
_entity_poly.entity_id
_entity_poly.type
_entity_poly.pdbx_seq_one_letter_code
_entity_poly.pdbx_strand_id
1 'polypeptide(L)'
;MASTNHSGDSPVDGKSDFEVSGSSAGNSDTEVHKSGGNGKNYLTFAAAGVSGDHYRPVETYEGIHRYDPDFRWEPAEEKRVLRKIDKRICTWVCLMFFALQLDRGNISQALSDNMLDDLNMNTNDYNYGQTIFYLCFLSAELPSQLISKKLGPDNWIPIQMVSWSLIASFQAFLSGRKSFFACRALLGLVEGGFIPDNILYLSYFYTGWELPGRLSWFWVSYQSTQIISAFLAFGILRLRGHNGLEGWRYLFALEGMLTGLIGIASWFYLPPSPTQTASKTWNPFRGKSGWFNEREEKIMVNRILRDDPSKGDMHNRQGLSFRMLWECAKDYHMWPIYLLGLSWMIPSTPSTAYLTLQLRSLGFGTFETNLLTIPAYVLFILQLLFWTYISERFNERFLVSLISQVWALPLLVALEVLPAKASPWARWALSSLLVGHPYVHAILVAITSRNAGTVRTRTVASAMYNMCVQASSIISQNIYRNDDKPLYRRGNKVLLGICAYNFALFIGAKLFYVAVNKKREGIWKGMTKEEKKDYLETTKEEGNKRLDFRFAH
;
A
#
# COMPACT_ATOMS: atom_id res chain seq x y z
N MET A 1 -32.90 -22.06 61.86
CA MET A 1 -33.04 -23.53 62.01
C MET A 1 -31.70 -24.12 61.58
N ALA A 2 -30.68 -24.27 62.45
CA ALA A 2 -30.57 -25.22 63.58
C ALA A 2 -31.11 -26.60 63.14
N SER A 3 -30.38 -27.71 63.11
CA SER A 3 -29.28 -28.27 63.90
C SER A 3 -28.81 -29.55 63.14
N THR A 4 -27.64 -30.18 63.33
CA THR A 4 -27.16 -30.90 64.53
C THR A 4 -25.73 -31.43 64.30
N ASN A 5 -24.93 -31.38 65.36
CA ASN A 5 -23.63 -32.03 65.57
C ASN A 5 -23.78 -33.49 66.03
N HIS A 6 -22.75 -34.32 65.78
CA HIS A 6 -22.20 -35.37 66.66
C HIS A 6 -20.77 -35.69 66.14
N SER A 7 -19.66 -35.35 66.83
CA SER A 7 -18.94 -36.10 67.89
C SER A 7 -18.81 -37.60 67.59
N GLY A 8 -17.67 -38.28 67.54
CA GLY A 8 -16.27 -38.01 67.85
C GLY A 8 -15.56 -39.38 67.90
N ASP A 9 -14.26 -39.45 67.64
CA ASP A 9 -13.29 -40.35 68.31
C ASP A 9 -11.92 -40.31 67.62
N SER A 10 -10.88 -40.15 68.44
CA SER A 10 -9.45 -40.29 68.12
C SER A 10 -8.88 -41.47 68.94
N PRO A 11 -7.76 -42.09 68.54
CA PRO A 11 -6.46 -41.77 69.18
C PRO A 11 -5.27 -41.80 68.18
N VAL A 12 -4.31 -40.86 68.18
CA VAL A 12 -3.06 -40.71 68.97
C VAL A 12 -1.97 -41.77 68.72
N ASP A 13 -0.83 -41.30 68.18
CA ASP A 13 0.61 -41.64 68.41
C ASP A 13 1.41 -41.67 67.09
N GLY A 14 2.59 -41.05 66.90
CA GLY A 14 3.42 -40.21 67.77
C GLY A 14 4.72 -39.76 67.05
N LYS A 15 5.40 -38.75 67.63
CA LYS A 15 6.86 -38.41 67.60
C LYS A 15 7.53 -38.17 66.22
N SER A 16 8.39 -37.18 65.98
CA SER A 16 9.29 -36.36 66.83
C SER A 16 9.84 -35.16 66.05
N ASP A 17 10.20 -34.12 66.80
CA ASP A 17 10.76 -32.81 66.44
C ASP A 17 12.11 -32.83 65.69
N PHE A 18 12.40 -31.76 64.94
CA PHE A 18 13.63 -30.95 65.07
C PHE A 18 13.53 -29.63 64.28
N GLU A 19 13.48 -28.51 65.01
CA GLU A 19 13.82 -27.16 64.53
C GLU A 19 15.35 -26.97 64.58
N VAL A 20 15.95 -26.29 63.59
CA VAL A 20 16.97 -25.25 63.81
C VAL A 20 16.90 -24.19 62.69
N SER A 21 16.84 -22.94 63.15
CA SER A 21 16.83 -21.64 62.47
C SER A 21 18.05 -21.30 61.61
N GLY A 22 17.84 -20.51 60.55
CA GLY A 22 18.88 -19.74 59.86
C GLY A 22 18.29 -18.68 58.92
N SER A 23 18.37 -17.42 59.31
CA SER A 23 17.84 -16.23 58.63
C SER A 23 18.48 -15.92 57.26
N SER A 24 17.69 -15.43 56.30
CA SER A 24 17.77 -14.06 55.74
C SER A 24 17.24 -13.93 54.30
N ALA A 25 16.56 -12.80 54.06
CA ALA A 25 16.40 -12.07 52.80
C ALA A 25 15.48 -12.65 51.68
N GLY A 26 14.21 -12.26 51.76
CA GLY A 26 13.42 -11.59 50.70
C GLY A 26 13.52 -12.03 49.24
N ASN A 27 12.42 -12.54 48.70
CA ASN A 27 11.83 -11.94 47.48
C ASN A 27 10.35 -12.32 47.35
N SER A 28 9.51 -11.31 47.13
CA SER A 28 8.07 -11.44 46.92
C SER A 28 7.78 -11.90 45.49
N ASP A 29 7.31 -13.14 45.33
CA ASP A 29 6.69 -13.61 44.10
C ASP A 29 5.38 -12.86 43.87
N THR A 30 5.30 -12.09 42.77
CA THR A 30 4.03 -11.55 42.26
C THR A 30 3.63 -12.37 41.04
N GLU A 31 2.55 -13.13 41.20
CA GLU A 31 1.95 -13.97 40.16
C GLU A 31 1.56 -13.16 38.92
N VAL A 32 2.09 -13.57 37.75
CA VAL A 32 1.71 -13.04 36.44
C VAL A 32 0.44 -13.76 35.98
N HIS A 33 -0.68 -13.04 36.03
CA HIS A 33 -1.92 -13.43 35.36
C HIS A 33 -1.68 -13.58 33.85
N LYS A 34 -1.73 -14.83 33.35
CA LYS A 34 -1.86 -15.14 31.92
C LYS A 34 -3.25 -14.76 31.43
N SER A 35 -3.33 -13.68 30.65
CA SER A 35 -4.49 -13.38 29.81
C SER A 35 -4.33 -14.09 28.45
N GLY A 36 -5.19 -15.07 28.19
CA GLY A 36 -5.27 -15.79 26.92
C GLY A 36 -5.70 -14.91 25.75
N GLY A 37 -4.90 -14.93 24.70
CA GLY A 37 -5.21 -14.33 23.40
C GLY A 37 -4.03 -14.63 22.46
N ASN A 38 -4.31 -15.26 21.33
CA ASN A 38 -3.33 -15.79 20.39
C ASN A 38 -2.60 -14.66 19.62
N GLY A 39 -1.82 -13.85 20.35
CA GLY A 39 -1.02 -12.76 19.83
C GLY A 39 0.31 -13.29 19.29
N LYS A 40 0.45 -13.31 17.97
CA LYS A 40 1.74 -13.48 17.31
C LYS A 40 2.70 -12.41 17.82
N ASN A 41 3.75 -12.83 18.55
CA ASN A 41 4.85 -11.99 19.01
C ASN A 41 5.56 -11.33 17.82
N TYR A 42 5.20 -10.09 17.51
CA TYR A 42 5.96 -9.19 16.63
C TYR A 42 5.97 -7.77 17.20
N LEU A 43 6.22 -7.64 18.51
CA LEU A 43 6.59 -6.37 19.14
C LEU A 43 8.04 -6.46 19.57
N THR A 44 8.83 -5.49 19.12
CA THR A 44 10.14 -5.19 19.68
C THR A 44 9.95 -4.91 21.17
N PHE A 45 10.68 -5.62 22.04
CA PHE A 45 10.66 -5.51 23.50
C PHE A 45 11.09 -4.13 24.07
N ALA A 46 11.24 -3.09 23.24
CA ALA A 46 11.83 -1.81 23.66
C ALA A 46 10.90 -0.92 24.52
N ALA A 47 9.61 -1.25 24.65
CA ALA A 47 8.67 -0.47 25.48
C ALA A 47 8.47 -1.02 26.89
N ALA A 48 9.21 -2.07 27.30
CA ALA A 48 9.19 -2.57 28.66
C ALA A 48 10.44 -2.07 29.41
N GLY A 49 10.29 -0.99 30.18
CA GLY A 49 11.27 -0.58 31.19
C GLY A 49 12.15 0.64 30.89
N VAL A 50 11.86 1.43 29.84
CA VAL A 50 12.54 2.73 29.67
C VAL A 50 11.77 3.78 30.47
N SER A 51 12.47 4.46 31.38
CA SER A 51 11.98 5.57 32.20
C SER A 51 11.25 6.63 31.36
N GLY A 52 10.14 7.15 31.91
CA GLY A 52 9.20 8.05 31.22
C GLY A 52 9.79 9.38 30.71
N ASP A 53 11.03 9.71 31.05
CA ASP A 53 11.67 10.97 30.69
C ASP A 53 12.36 10.97 29.31
N HIS A 54 12.66 9.82 28.71
CA HIS A 54 13.42 9.77 27.44
C HIS A 54 12.59 9.87 26.16
N TYR A 55 11.26 9.92 26.24
CA TYR A 55 10.36 9.89 25.07
C TYR A 55 9.26 10.96 25.10
N ARG A 56 9.53 12.11 25.74
CA ARG A 56 8.62 13.25 25.66
C ARG A 56 8.63 13.79 24.22
N PRO A 57 7.46 13.99 23.57
CA PRO A 57 7.40 14.62 22.26
C PRO A 57 8.00 16.04 22.32
N VAL A 58 8.50 16.54 21.18
CA VAL A 58 9.06 17.91 21.13
C VAL A 58 8.01 18.93 21.56
N GLU A 59 8.44 20.04 22.17
CA GLU A 59 7.51 21.06 22.69
C GLU A 59 6.58 21.65 21.62
N THR A 60 7.00 21.59 20.36
CA THR A 60 6.24 22.05 19.20
C THR A 60 5.17 21.06 18.72
N TYR A 61 5.06 19.87 19.32
CA TYR A 61 4.08 18.85 18.93
C TYR A 61 2.65 19.31 19.26
N GLU A 62 1.77 19.33 18.25
CA GLU A 62 0.41 19.84 18.37
C GLU A 62 -0.47 19.08 19.38
N GLY A 63 -0.13 17.82 19.65
CA GLY A 63 -0.82 16.97 20.62
C GLY A 63 -0.24 17.02 22.05
N ILE A 64 0.81 17.81 22.32
CA ILE A 64 1.55 17.75 23.60
C ILE A 64 0.64 18.00 24.82
N HIS A 65 -0.36 18.88 24.68
CA HIS A 65 -1.32 19.20 25.73
C HIS A 65 -2.20 18.01 26.14
N ARG A 66 -2.24 16.93 25.35
CA ARG A 66 -2.96 15.68 25.64
C ARG A 66 -2.04 14.48 25.83
N TYR A 67 -0.73 14.70 25.80
CA TYR A 67 0.26 13.67 26.11
C TYR A 67 0.30 13.45 27.62
N ASP A 68 0.16 12.20 28.02
CA ASP A 68 0.23 11.74 29.40
C ASP A 68 0.80 10.30 29.38
N PRO A 69 2.09 10.13 29.72
CA PRO A 69 2.77 8.84 29.63
C PRO A 69 2.18 7.79 30.57
N ASP A 70 1.45 8.19 31.61
CA ASP A 70 0.84 7.30 32.61
C ASP A 70 -0.65 7.03 32.34
N PHE A 71 -1.25 7.72 31.36
CA PHE A 71 -2.66 7.58 31.02
C PHE A 71 -3.04 6.14 30.63
N ARG A 72 -4.01 5.56 31.33
CA ARG A 72 -4.54 4.21 31.05
C ARG A 72 -5.94 4.30 30.45
N TRP A 73 -6.24 3.39 29.54
CA TRP A 73 -7.55 3.26 28.91
C TRP A 73 -7.91 1.79 28.72
N GLU A 74 -9.20 1.51 28.64
CA GLU A 74 -9.67 0.14 28.38
C GLU A 74 -9.52 -0.22 26.89
N PRO A 75 -9.16 -1.47 26.55
CA PRO A 75 -9.08 -1.92 25.14
C PRO A 75 -10.39 -1.73 24.36
N ALA A 76 -11.54 -1.73 25.06
CA ALA A 76 -12.84 -1.47 24.45
C ALA A 76 -13.02 0.01 24.03
N GLU A 77 -12.44 0.95 24.79
CA GLU A 77 -12.45 2.38 24.47
C GLU A 77 -11.60 2.65 23.23
N GLU A 78 -10.40 2.05 23.16
CA GLU A 78 -9.53 2.15 22.00
C GLU A 78 -10.21 1.64 20.73
N LYS A 79 -10.87 0.48 20.78
CA LYS A 79 -11.64 -0.06 19.65
C LYS A 79 -12.77 0.87 19.20
N ARG A 80 -13.42 1.58 20.13
CA ARG A 80 -14.48 2.54 19.81
C ARG A 80 -13.92 3.76 19.09
N VAL A 81 -12.81 4.30 19.58
CA VAL A 81 -12.07 5.40 18.94
C VAL A 81 -11.62 5.01 17.54
N LEU A 82 -11.01 3.82 17.39
CA LEU A 82 -10.57 3.30 16.10
C LEU A 82 -11.70 3.20 15.08
N ARG A 83 -12.86 2.64 15.44
CA ARG A 83 -14.02 2.58 14.53
C ARG A 83 -14.50 3.96 14.09
N LYS A 84 -14.38 4.96 14.96
CA LYS A 84 -14.76 6.34 14.67
C LYS A 84 -13.76 6.99 13.72
N ILE A 85 -12.46 6.76 13.90
CA ILE A 85 -11.40 7.15 12.96
C ILE A 85 -11.62 6.46 11.61
N ASP A 86 -11.88 5.15 11.59
CA ASP A 86 -12.12 4.38 10.36
C ASP A 86 -13.28 4.96 9.55
N LYS A 87 -14.42 5.20 10.21
CA LYS A 87 -15.63 5.73 9.55
C LYS A 87 -15.45 7.16 9.03
N ARG A 88 -14.70 8.00 9.74
CA ARG A 88 -14.57 9.43 9.39
C ARG A 88 -13.38 9.68 8.47
N ILE A 89 -12.22 9.10 8.76
CA ILE A 89 -10.96 9.39 8.09
C ILE A 89 -10.67 8.36 7.01
N CYS A 90 -10.62 7.06 7.36
CA CYS A 90 -10.27 6.03 6.38
C CYS A 90 -11.27 5.98 5.23
N THR A 91 -12.58 6.04 5.50
CA THR A 91 -13.60 6.07 4.45
C THR A 91 -13.45 7.28 3.51
N TRP A 92 -13.12 8.46 4.05
CA TRP A 92 -12.92 9.66 3.23
C TRP A 92 -11.64 9.55 2.38
N VAL A 93 -10.56 9.04 2.95
CA VAL A 93 -9.33 8.78 2.19
C VAL A 93 -9.55 7.73 1.10
N CYS A 94 -10.35 6.69 1.36
CA CYS A 94 -10.77 5.74 0.33
C CYS A 94 -11.58 6.40 -0.80
N LEU A 95 -12.43 7.40 -0.48
CA LEU A 95 -13.16 8.21 -1.47
C LEU A 95 -12.23 9.10 -2.30
N MET A 96 -11.24 9.75 -1.67
CA MET A 96 -10.23 10.51 -2.41
C MET A 96 -9.40 9.60 -3.33
N PHE A 97 -9.07 8.40 -2.85
CA PHE A 97 -8.39 7.39 -3.65
C PHE A 97 -9.27 6.87 -4.79
N PHE A 98 -10.58 6.70 -4.57
CA PHE A 98 -11.53 6.41 -5.64
C PHE A 98 -11.49 7.50 -6.73
N ALA A 99 -11.48 8.78 -6.35
CA ALA A 99 -11.42 9.88 -7.31
C ALA A 99 -10.13 9.86 -8.15
N LEU A 100 -8.98 9.59 -7.53
CA LEU A 100 -7.71 9.39 -8.25
C LEU A 100 -7.83 8.25 -9.28
N GLN A 101 -8.44 7.13 -8.90
CA GLN A 101 -8.49 5.95 -9.77
C GLN A 101 -9.52 6.10 -10.89
N LEU A 102 -10.56 6.90 -10.67
CA LEU A 102 -11.51 7.32 -11.70
C LEU A 102 -10.75 8.08 -12.80
N ASP A 103 -9.98 9.09 -12.41
CA ASP A 103 -9.20 9.92 -13.35
C ASP A 103 -8.08 9.16 -14.07
N ARG A 104 -7.60 8.05 -13.51
CA ARG A 104 -6.61 7.17 -14.16
C ARG A 104 -7.25 6.14 -15.08
N GLY A 105 -8.42 5.62 -14.70
CA GLY A 105 -9.15 4.62 -15.47
C GLY A 105 -9.80 5.20 -16.72
N ASN A 106 -10.20 6.48 -16.68
CA ASN A 106 -10.93 7.17 -17.74
C ASN A 106 -10.30 7.05 -19.13
N ILE A 107 -8.97 7.02 -19.21
CA ILE A 107 -8.25 6.93 -20.47
C ILE A 107 -8.45 5.58 -21.15
N SER A 108 -8.50 4.49 -20.38
CA SER A 108 -8.73 3.15 -20.92
C SER A 108 -10.13 3.07 -21.55
N GLN A 109 -11.09 3.77 -20.95
CA GLN A 109 -12.45 3.87 -21.48
C GLN A 109 -12.53 4.85 -22.66
N ALA A 110 -11.81 5.97 -22.65
CA ALA A 110 -11.70 6.87 -23.79
C ALA A 110 -11.13 6.17 -25.03
N LEU A 111 -10.17 5.24 -24.85
CA LEU A 111 -9.66 4.40 -25.93
C LEU A 111 -10.73 3.50 -26.57
N SER A 112 -11.75 3.09 -25.80
CA SER A 112 -12.87 2.33 -26.35
C SER A 112 -13.75 3.19 -27.27
N ASP A 113 -13.80 4.50 -27.02
CA ASP A 113 -14.55 5.50 -27.80
C ASP A 113 -13.68 6.18 -28.87
N ASN A 114 -12.82 5.42 -29.54
CA ASN A 114 -12.03 5.87 -30.71
C ASN A 114 -11.17 7.14 -30.50
N MET A 115 -10.81 7.50 -29.27
CA MET A 115 -10.04 8.72 -28.95
C MET A 115 -8.74 8.85 -29.78
N LEU A 116 -8.06 7.74 -30.08
CA LEU A 116 -6.83 7.78 -30.87
C LEU A 116 -7.08 8.26 -32.30
N ASP A 117 -8.15 7.77 -32.94
CA ASP A 117 -8.50 8.14 -34.31
C ASP A 117 -8.96 9.61 -34.34
N ASP A 118 -9.79 10.02 -33.38
CA ASP A 118 -10.29 11.41 -33.26
C ASP A 118 -9.15 12.44 -33.09
N LEU A 119 -8.06 12.05 -32.40
CA LEU A 119 -6.88 12.90 -32.18
C LEU A 119 -5.76 12.72 -33.22
N ASN A 120 -5.97 11.90 -34.25
CA ASN A 120 -4.96 11.50 -35.24
C ASN A 120 -3.67 10.96 -34.58
N MET A 121 -3.84 10.13 -33.56
CA MET A 121 -2.78 9.51 -32.80
C MET A 121 -2.72 8.00 -33.05
N ASN A 122 -1.52 7.45 -32.95
CA ASN A 122 -1.35 6.00 -32.98
C ASN A 122 -1.02 5.44 -31.59
N THR A 123 -0.87 4.12 -31.52
CA THR A 123 -0.54 3.42 -30.28
C THR A 123 0.83 3.79 -29.69
N ASN A 124 1.80 4.15 -30.53
CA ASN A 124 3.09 4.59 -30.02
C ASN A 124 2.96 5.97 -29.37
N ASP A 125 2.15 6.88 -29.93
CA ASP A 125 1.87 8.17 -29.30
C ASP A 125 1.19 7.98 -27.94
N TYR A 126 0.21 7.07 -27.85
CA TYR A 126 -0.38 6.68 -26.56
C TYR A 126 0.69 6.23 -25.55
N ASN A 127 1.60 5.32 -25.95
CA ASN A 127 2.67 4.82 -25.07
C ASN A 127 3.64 5.91 -24.62
N TYR A 128 4.01 6.81 -25.52
CA TYR A 128 4.87 7.95 -25.19
C TYR A 128 4.18 8.85 -24.16
N GLY A 129 2.89 9.14 -24.32
CA GLY A 129 2.14 9.91 -23.33
C GLY A 129 2.09 9.24 -21.95
N GLN A 130 1.90 7.92 -21.89
CA GLN A 130 1.95 7.21 -20.61
C GLN A 130 3.34 7.16 -20.00
N THR A 131 4.38 7.04 -20.82
CA THR A 131 5.77 7.13 -20.37
C THR A 131 6.05 8.50 -19.75
N ILE A 132 5.63 9.59 -20.42
CA ILE A 132 5.75 10.96 -19.90
C ILE A 132 5.01 11.10 -18.57
N PHE A 133 3.77 10.61 -18.49
CA PHE A 133 2.99 10.62 -17.25
C PHE A 133 3.74 9.96 -16.09
N TYR A 134 4.20 8.72 -16.26
CA TYR A 134 4.90 7.98 -15.19
C TYR A 134 6.25 8.61 -14.82
N LEU A 135 6.98 9.18 -15.78
CA LEU A 135 8.24 9.89 -15.50
C LEU A 135 7.99 11.15 -14.66
N CYS A 136 7.00 11.96 -15.03
CA CYS A 136 6.61 13.15 -14.26
C CYS A 136 6.06 12.76 -12.89
N PHE A 137 5.25 11.71 -12.81
CA PHE A 137 4.72 11.15 -11.56
C PHE A 137 5.84 10.76 -10.59
N LEU A 138 6.79 9.97 -11.05
CA LEU A 138 7.93 9.53 -10.25
C LEU A 138 8.80 10.72 -9.79
N SER A 139 9.00 11.70 -10.67
CA SER A 139 9.79 12.89 -10.37
C SER A 139 9.14 13.79 -9.32
N ALA A 140 7.81 13.82 -9.27
CA ALA A 140 7.03 14.63 -8.33
C ALA A 140 6.79 13.95 -6.98
N GLU A 141 6.96 12.63 -6.87
CA GLU A 141 6.70 11.86 -5.65
C GLU A 141 7.48 12.38 -4.43
N LEU A 142 8.81 12.52 -4.55
CA LEU A 142 9.66 13.02 -3.44
C LEU A 142 9.44 14.52 -3.15
N PRO A 143 9.47 15.44 -4.14
CA PRO A 143 9.20 16.85 -3.89
C PRO A 143 7.85 17.10 -3.22
N SER A 144 6.81 16.37 -3.65
CA SER A 144 5.48 16.53 -3.09
C SER A 144 5.43 16.15 -1.60
N GLN A 145 6.07 15.04 -1.20
CA GLN A 145 6.14 14.67 0.22
C GLN A 145 6.80 15.76 1.08
N LEU A 146 7.82 16.44 0.55
CA LEU A 146 8.48 17.56 1.23
C LEU A 146 7.54 18.77 1.37
N ILE A 147 6.77 19.07 0.33
CA ILE A 147 5.77 20.15 0.33
C ILE A 147 4.65 19.81 1.32
N SER A 148 4.13 18.59 1.28
CA SER A 148 3.09 18.06 2.16
C SER A 148 3.48 18.16 3.64
N LYS A 149 4.71 17.78 4.00
CA LYS A 149 5.22 17.96 5.37
C LYS A 149 5.34 19.43 5.78
N LYS A 150 5.62 20.35 4.84
CA LYS A 150 5.79 21.78 5.14
C LYS A 150 4.46 22.52 5.27
N LEU A 151 3.50 22.21 4.39
CA LEU A 151 2.19 22.88 4.31
C LEU A 151 1.11 22.20 5.17
N GLY A 152 1.35 20.95 5.58
CA GLY A 152 0.32 20.10 6.17
C GLY A 152 -0.38 19.27 5.09
N PRO A 153 -0.47 17.93 5.24
CA PRO A 153 -1.18 17.08 4.28
C PRO A 153 -2.67 17.43 4.15
N ASP A 154 -3.28 18.00 5.20
CA ASP A 154 -4.67 18.48 5.22
C ASP A 154 -4.94 19.58 4.20
N ASN A 155 -3.95 20.41 3.88
CA ASN A 155 -4.06 21.48 2.88
C ASN A 155 -3.49 21.04 1.53
N TRP A 156 -2.37 20.31 1.53
CA TRP A 156 -1.70 19.94 0.29
C TRP A 156 -2.47 18.90 -0.51
N ILE A 157 -3.03 17.87 0.13
CA ILE A 157 -3.79 16.81 -0.57
C ILE A 157 -4.96 17.43 -1.36
N PRO A 158 -5.86 18.26 -0.77
CA PRO A 158 -6.93 18.89 -1.54
C PRO A 158 -6.44 19.83 -2.64
N ILE A 159 -5.35 20.58 -2.43
CA ILE A 159 -4.76 21.44 -3.47
C ILE A 159 -4.34 20.60 -4.68
N GLN A 160 -3.69 19.45 -4.44
CA GLN A 160 -3.36 18.51 -5.51
C GLN A 160 -4.64 18.03 -6.20
N MET A 161 -5.66 17.60 -5.43
CA MET A 161 -6.93 17.10 -5.98
C MET A 161 -7.55 18.10 -6.95
N VAL A 162 -7.72 19.34 -6.50
CA VAL A 162 -8.32 20.39 -7.31
C VAL A 162 -7.44 20.72 -8.53
N SER A 163 -6.12 20.79 -8.34
CA SER A 163 -5.18 21.10 -9.42
C SER A 163 -5.18 20.02 -10.51
N TRP A 164 -5.10 18.74 -10.16
CA TRP A 164 -5.13 17.67 -11.17
C TRP A 164 -6.53 17.54 -11.77
N SER A 165 -7.60 17.77 -11.00
CA SER A 165 -8.97 17.67 -11.51
C SER A 165 -9.24 18.68 -12.62
N LEU A 166 -8.70 19.90 -12.49
CA LEU A 166 -8.77 20.92 -13.53
C LEU A 166 -8.05 20.46 -14.82
N ILE A 167 -6.84 19.90 -14.67
CA ILE A 167 -6.07 19.36 -15.80
C ILE A 167 -6.80 18.16 -16.42
N ALA A 168 -7.39 17.29 -15.59
CA ALA A 168 -8.14 16.11 -16.03
C ALA A 168 -9.37 16.51 -16.84
N SER A 169 -10.15 17.50 -16.38
CA SER A 169 -11.27 18.07 -17.13
C SER A 169 -10.81 18.76 -18.41
N PHE A 170 -9.64 19.41 -18.42
CA PHE A 170 -9.07 20.01 -19.63
C PHE A 170 -8.63 18.99 -20.69
N GLN A 171 -8.54 17.69 -20.36
CA GLN A 171 -8.39 16.65 -21.39
C GLN A 171 -9.57 16.65 -22.37
N ALA A 172 -10.74 17.18 -22.01
CA ALA A 172 -11.86 17.36 -22.93
C ALA A 172 -11.52 18.28 -24.12
N PHE A 173 -10.49 19.14 -24.01
CA PHE A 173 -10.05 20.06 -25.06
C PHE A 173 -8.80 19.57 -25.82
N LEU A 174 -8.46 18.29 -25.71
CA LEU A 174 -7.35 17.73 -26.46
C LEU A 174 -7.56 17.90 -27.97
N SER A 175 -6.50 18.28 -28.65
CA SER A 175 -6.49 18.68 -30.07
C SER A 175 -5.45 17.90 -30.90
N GLY A 176 -4.73 16.98 -30.27
CA GLY A 176 -3.80 16.07 -30.93
C GLY A 176 -2.64 15.65 -30.02
N ARG A 177 -1.58 15.13 -30.64
CA ARG A 177 -0.41 14.55 -29.94
C ARG A 177 0.28 15.52 -28.96
N LYS A 178 0.49 16.78 -29.34
CA LYS A 178 1.24 17.75 -28.51
C LYS A 178 0.48 18.11 -27.24
N SER A 179 -0.82 18.41 -27.37
CA SER A 179 -1.68 18.72 -26.22
C SER A 179 -1.85 17.50 -25.32
N PHE A 180 -1.91 16.29 -25.89
CA PHE A 180 -1.92 15.04 -25.13
C PHE A 180 -0.66 14.86 -24.27
N PHE A 181 0.53 15.05 -24.84
CA PHE A 181 1.79 14.94 -24.09
C PHE A 181 1.92 15.98 -22.98
N ALA A 182 1.56 17.23 -23.27
CA ALA A 182 1.58 18.30 -22.27
C ALA A 182 0.63 17.99 -21.12
N CYS A 183 -0.60 17.56 -21.42
CA CYS A 183 -1.57 17.18 -20.40
C CYS A 183 -1.07 16.01 -19.55
N ARG A 184 -0.39 15.03 -20.15
CA ARG A 184 0.16 13.88 -19.41
C ARG A 184 1.29 14.25 -18.48
N ALA A 185 2.17 15.14 -18.90
CA ALA A 185 3.23 15.65 -18.04
C ALA A 185 2.64 16.38 -16.82
N LEU A 186 1.65 17.24 -17.05
CA LEU A 186 1.00 18.01 -15.98
C LEU A 186 0.23 17.12 -14.99
N LEU A 187 -0.55 16.15 -15.49
CA LEU A 187 -1.24 15.18 -14.63
C LEU A 187 -0.25 14.39 -13.78
N GLY A 188 0.81 13.85 -14.39
CA GLY A 188 1.83 13.10 -13.66
C GLY A 188 2.47 13.96 -12.56
N LEU A 189 2.85 15.19 -12.88
CA LEU A 189 3.50 16.10 -11.93
C LEU A 189 2.62 16.44 -10.72
N VAL A 190 1.31 16.63 -10.91
CA VAL A 190 0.41 17.01 -9.81
C VAL A 190 -0.09 15.80 -9.02
N GLU A 191 -0.30 14.65 -9.67
CA GLU A 191 -0.73 13.42 -9.00
C GLU A 191 0.39 12.72 -8.22
N GLY A 192 1.65 12.92 -8.62
CA GLY A 192 2.85 12.20 -8.13
C GLY A 192 2.90 11.91 -6.63
N GLY A 193 2.59 12.92 -5.81
CA GLY A 193 2.69 12.80 -4.37
C GLY A 193 1.43 12.35 -3.65
N PHE A 194 0.28 12.30 -4.32
CA PHE A 194 -0.99 12.10 -3.62
C PHE A 194 -1.01 10.80 -2.80
N ILE A 195 -0.51 9.69 -3.35
CA ILE A 195 -0.49 8.39 -2.65
C ILE A 195 0.36 8.46 -1.37
N PRO A 196 1.65 8.83 -1.42
CA PRO A 196 2.44 8.92 -0.20
C PRO A 196 1.97 10.03 0.76
N ASP A 197 1.40 11.12 0.25
CA ASP A 197 0.84 12.19 1.08
C ASP A 197 -0.36 11.69 1.90
N ASN A 198 -1.22 10.85 1.32
CA ASN A 198 -2.28 10.17 2.06
C ASN A 198 -1.75 9.17 3.09
N ILE A 199 -0.67 8.44 2.78
CA ILE A 199 -0.05 7.51 3.74
C ILE A 199 0.52 8.30 4.92
N LEU A 200 1.19 9.42 4.66
CA LEU A 200 1.68 10.35 5.68
C LEU A 200 0.53 10.87 6.54
N TYR A 201 -0.54 11.33 5.91
CA TYR A 201 -1.73 11.81 6.61
C TYR A 201 -2.37 10.74 7.51
N LEU A 202 -2.55 9.52 7.02
CA LEU A 202 -3.07 8.41 7.82
C LEU A 202 -2.16 8.03 8.99
N SER A 203 -0.84 8.19 8.84
CA SER A 203 0.11 7.87 9.91
C SER A 203 -0.04 8.75 11.15
N TYR A 204 -0.70 9.91 11.03
CA TYR A 204 -1.09 10.77 12.17
C TYR A 204 -2.22 10.22 13.03
N PHE A 205 -3.02 9.28 12.51
CA PHE A 205 -4.19 8.74 13.22
C PHE A 205 -4.02 7.26 13.60
N TYR A 206 -3.16 6.54 12.88
CA TYR A 206 -2.96 5.11 13.03
C TYR A 206 -1.57 4.74 13.56
N THR A 207 -1.51 3.64 14.32
CA THR A 207 -0.25 3.01 14.72
C THR A 207 0.40 2.28 13.54
N GLY A 208 1.69 1.97 13.65
CA GLY A 208 2.45 1.29 12.62
C GLY A 208 1.92 -0.11 12.28
N TRP A 209 1.26 -0.78 13.24
CA TRP A 209 0.65 -2.10 13.02
C TRP A 209 -0.74 -2.01 12.36
N GLU A 210 -1.50 -0.95 12.62
CA GLU A 210 -2.84 -0.75 12.03
C GLU A 210 -2.80 -0.25 10.60
N LEU A 211 -1.85 0.64 10.30
CA LEU A 211 -1.78 1.35 9.02
C LEU A 211 -1.76 0.38 7.82
N PRO A 212 -0.93 -0.69 7.77
CA PRO A 212 -0.94 -1.63 6.66
C PRO A 212 -2.30 -2.33 6.47
N GLY A 213 -2.96 -2.69 7.56
CA GLY A 213 -4.29 -3.28 7.52
C GLY A 213 -5.35 -2.33 6.97
N ARG A 214 -5.20 -1.01 7.16
CA ARG A 214 -6.10 0.00 6.59
C ARG A 214 -5.78 0.34 5.16
N LEU A 215 -4.50 0.37 4.80
CA LEU A 215 -4.08 0.48 3.41
C LEU A 215 -4.68 -0.65 2.56
N SER A 216 -4.93 -1.84 3.13
CA SER A 216 -5.61 -2.96 2.42
C SER A 216 -6.92 -2.52 1.71
N TRP A 217 -7.67 -1.59 2.31
CA TRP A 217 -8.90 -1.02 1.75
C TRP A 217 -8.67 -0.12 0.53
N PHE A 218 -7.47 0.42 0.35
CA PHE A 218 -7.14 1.20 -0.85
C PHE A 218 -7.09 0.31 -2.08
N TRP A 219 -6.55 -0.90 -1.97
CA TRP A 219 -6.57 -1.86 -3.08
C TRP A 219 -7.98 -2.37 -3.39
N VAL A 220 -8.86 -2.45 -2.39
CA VAL A 220 -10.28 -2.73 -2.63
C VAL A 220 -10.92 -1.56 -3.38
N SER A 221 -10.72 -0.32 -2.89
CA SER A 221 -11.21 0.90 -3.56
C SER A 221 -10.69 1.01 -4.99
N TYR A 222 -9.41 0.70 -5.24
CA TYR A 222 -8.80 0.66 -6.56
C TYR A 222 -9.66 -0.13 -7.57
N GLN A 223 -9.99 -1.37 -7.23
CA GLN A 223 -10.70 -2.25 -8.16
C GLN A 223 -12.21 -2.02 -8.18
N SER A 224 -12.82 -1.64 -7.06
CA SER A 224 -14.21 -1.19 -7.08
C SER A 224 -14.39 0.03 -7.98
N THR A 225 -13.41 0.94 -8.02
CA THR A 225 -13.42 2.12 -8.90
C THR A 225 -13.42 1.71 -10.37
N GLN A 226 -12.61 0.73 -10.77
CA GLN A 226 -12.56 0.28 -12.18
C GLN A 226 -13.92 -0.26 -12.65
N ILE A 227 -14.63 -0.99 -11.78
CA ILE A 227 -15.98 -1.50 -12.08
C ILE A 227 -16.97 -0.34 -12.22
N ILE A 228 -16.97 0.61 -11.26
CA ILE A 228 -17.87 1.76 -11.29
C ILE A 228 -17.58 2.67 -12.49
N SER A 229 -16.30 2.91 -12.81
CA SER A 229 -15.86 3.69 -13.96
C SER A 229 -16.29 3.05 -15.28
N ALA A 230 -16.23 1.71 -15.41
CA ALA A 230 -16.76 1.02 -16.58
C ALA A 230 -18.28 1.23 -16.78
N PHE A 231 -19.06 1.25 -15.68
CA PHE A 231 -20.49 1.59 -15.73
C PHE A 231 -20.75 3.06 -16.05
N LEU A 232 -19.96 3.98 -15.49
CA LEU A 232 -20.06 5.42 -15.80
C LEU A 232 -19.74 5.67 -17.28
N ALA A 233 -18.68 5.07 -17.80
CA ALA A 233 -18.33 5.14 -19.21
C ALA A 233 -19.44 4.60 -20.12
N PHE A 234 -20.09 3.49 -19.75
CA PHE A 234 -21.26 2.97 -20.48
C PHE A 234 -22.40 3.99 -20.61
N GLY A 235 -22.62 4.82 -19.60
CA GLY A 235 -23.61 5.90 -19.63
C GLY A 235 -23.12 7.13 -20.40
N ILE A 236 -21.94 7.64 -20.06
CA ILE A 236 -21.41 8.92 -20.54
C ILE A 236 -21.03 8.86 -22.02
N LEU A 237 -20.42 7.77 -22.49
CA LEU A 237 -19.98 7.65 -23.89
C LEU A 237 -21.15 7.65 -24.89
N ARG A 238 -22.40 7.47 -24.43
CA ARG A 238 -23.61 7.65 -25.25
C ARG A 238 -23.83 9.09 -25.70
N LEU A 239 -23.18 10.06 -25.05
CA LEU A 239 -23.23 11.46 -25.42
C LEU A 239 -22.40 11.76 -26.69
N ARG A 240 -21.70 10.78 -27.26
CA ARG A 240 -21.00 10.96 -28.54
C ARG A 240 -21.97 11.47 -29.61
N GLY A 241 -21.58 12.55 -30.29
CA GLY A 241 -22.39 13.23 -31.31
C GLY A 241 -23.32 14.30 -30.74
N HIS A 242 -23.53 14.35 -29.42
CA HIS A 242 -24.22 15.47 -28.78
C HIS A 242 -23.37 16.74 -28.90
N ASN A 243 -23.95 17.83 -29.42
CA ASN A 243 -23.26 19.08 -29.77
C ASN A 243 -22.06 18.91 -30.72
N GLY A 244 -22.00 17.83 -31.50
CA GLY A 244 -20.88 17.54 -32.40
C GLY A 244 -19.59 17.15 -31.68
N LEU A 245 -19.64 16.85 -30.38
CA LEU A 245 -18.48 16.45 -29.57
C LEU A 245 -18.41 14.92 -29.43
N GLU A 246 -17.19 14.44 -29.27
CA GLU A 246 -16.83 13.05 -29.04
C GLU A 246 -17.18 12.63 -27.59
N GLY A 247 -17.59 11.37 -27.39
CA GLY A 247 -18.08 10.90 -26.09
C GLY A 247 -16.99 10.96 -25.00
N TRP A 248 -15.75 10.64 -25.36
CA TRP A 248 -14.60 10.70 -24.46
C TRP A 248 -14.31 12.12 -23.92
N ARG A 249 -14.70 13.19 -24.63
CA ARG A 249 -14.55 14.56 -24.11
C ARG A 249 -15.45 14.81 -22.92
N TYR A 250 -16.71 14.34 -22.99
CA TYR A 250 -17.65 14.40 -21.87
C TYR A 250 -17.17 13.55 -20.70
N LEU A 251 -16.58 12.38 -20.97
CA LEU A 251 -16.01 11.50 -19.95
C LEU A 251 -14.95 12.25 -19.12
N PHE A 252 -13.93 12.82 -19.78
CA PHE A 252 -12.89 13.57 -19.08
C PHE A 252 -13.43 14.79 -18.31
N ALA A 253 -14.35 15.55 -18.92
CA ALA A 253 -14.92 16.73 -18.29
C ALA A 253 -15.70 16.38 -17.01
N LEU A 254 -16.61 15.40 -17.08
CA LEU A 254 -17.51 15.04 -15.98
C LEU A 254 -16.78 14.32 -14.84
N GLU A 255 -15.91 13.36 -15.18
CA GLU A 255 -15.15 12.62 -14.17
C GLU A 255 -14.13 13.54 -13.47
N GLY A 256 -13.41 14.36 -14.23
CA GLY A 256 -12.51 15.38 -13.66
C GLY A 256 -13.27 16.38 -12.78
N MET A 257 -14.45 16.83 -13.19
CA MET A 257 -15.27 17.76 -12.37
C MET A 257 -15.72 17.10 -11.07
N LEU A 258 -16.14 15.83 -11.10
CA LEU A 258 -16.49 15.07 -9.91
C LEU A 258 -15.30 15.00 -8.95
N THR A 259 -14.10 14.71 -9.45
CA THR A 259 -12.88 14.70 -8.63
C THR A 259 -12.58 16.09 -8.04
N GLY A 260 -12.79 17.16 -8.80
CA GLY A 260 -12.62 18.53 -8.31
C GLY A 260 -13.56 18.88 -7.17
N LEU A 261 -14.83 18.45 -7.25
CA LEU A 261 -15.80 18.61 -6.16
C LEU A 261 -15.38 17.84 -4.90
N ILE A 262 -14.86 16.61 -5.05
CA ILE A 262 -14.32 15.83 -3.93
C ILE A 262 -13.07 16.51 -3.36
N GLY A 263 -12.22 17.10 -4.19
CA GLY A 263 -11.06 17.90 -3.76
C GLY A 263 -11.48 19.11 -2.92
N ILE A 264 -12.42 19.91 -3.41
CA ILE A 264 -12.96 21.06 -2.67
C ILE A 264 -13.59 20.60 -1.34
N ALA A 265 -14.40 19.53 -1.36
CA ALA A 265 -14.98 18.97 -0.14
C ALA A 265 -13.89 18.50 0.85
N SER A 266 -12.81 17.90 0.35
CA SER A 266 -11.68 17.42 1.17
C SER A 266 -10.98 18.54 1.92
N TRP A 267 -10.85 19.73 1.31
CA TRP A 267 -10.31 20.92 1.99
C TRP A 267 -11.08 21.26 3.26
N PHE A 268 -12.40 21.20 3.20
CA PHE A 268 -13.24 21.43 4.39
C PHE A 268 -13.29 20.20 5.31
N TYR A 269 -13.03 18.99 4.81
CA TYR A 269 -13.23 17.76 5.56
C TYR A 269 -11.98 17.29 6.36
N LEU A 270 -10.76 17.34 5.81
CA LEU A 270 -9.54 16.75 6.40
C LEU A 270 -8.92 17.48 7.62
N PRO A 271 -9.06 16.99 8.86
CA PRO A 271 -8.43 17.64 10.01
C PRO A 271 -6.89 17.61 9.97
N PRO A 272 -6.20 18.68 10.37
CA PRO A 272 -4.73 18.72 10.40
C PRO A 272 -4.11 17.72 11.38
N SER A 273 -4.79 17.42 12.50
CA SER A 273 -4.30 16.45 13.48
C SER A 273 -5.43 15.80 14.29
N PRO A 274 -5.14 14.72 15.04
CA PRO A 274 -6.10 14.08 15.95
C PRO A 274 -6.72 15.02 16.99
N THR A 275 -5.99 16.06 17.40
CA THR A 275 -6.42 17.05 18.42
C THR A 275 -7.01 18.33 17.81
N GLN A 276 -6.99 18.46 16.49
CA GLN A 276 -7.44 19.64 15.75
C GLN A 276 -8.62 19.33 14.83
N THR A 277 -9.53 18.46 15.31
CA THR A 277 -10.74 18.13 14.56
C THR A 277 -11.83 19.19 14.67
N ALA A 278 -11.79 20.02 15.71
CA ALA A 278 -12.69 21.16 15.86
C ALA A 278 -12.34 22.27 14.87
N SER A 279 -13.34 22.81 14.16
CA SER A 279 -13.13 23.97 13.31
C SER A 279 -13.48 25.26 14.06
N LYS A 280 -12.56 26.23 14.05
CA LYS A 280 -12.76 27.56 14.64
C LYS A 280 -13.72 28.43 13.81
N THR A 281 -13.90 28.10 12.54
CA THR A 281 -14.76 28.81 11.57
C THR A 281 -15.97 27.94 11.22
N TRP A 282 -17.02 28.51 10.62
CA TRP A 282 -18.16 27.72 10.13
C TRP A 282 -17.66 26.68 9.10
N ASN A 283 -17.74 25.41 9.49
CA ASN A 283 -17.34 24.27 8.68
C ASN A 283 -18.44 23.19 8.79
N PRO A 284 -19.15 22.86 7.69
CA PRO A 284 -20.30 21.97 7.73
C PRO A 284 -19.93 20.51 8.08
N PHE A 285 -18.67 20.10 7.93
CA PHE A 285 -18.24 18.71 8.12
C PHE A 285 -17.59 18.43 9.49
N ARG A 286 -16.93 19.44 10.08
CA ARG A 286 -16.17 19.28 11.33
C ARG A 286 -16.90 19.74 12.59
N GLY A 287 -17.75 20.76 12.49
CA GLY A 287 -18.45 21.34 13.63
C GLY A 287 -17.52 22.04 14.64
N LYS A 288 -18.12 22.81 15.57
CA LYS A 288 -17.38 23.60 16.58
C LYS A 288 -16.78 22.74 17.70
N SER A 289 -17.41 21.62 18.04
CA SER A 289 -16.97 20.71 19.09
C SER A 289 -15.96 19.66 18.61
N GLY A 290 -15.64 19.64 17.31
CA GLY A 290 -14.82 18.59 16.71
C GLY A 290 -15.48 17.22 16.71
N TRP A 291 -14.71 16.22 16.30
CA TRP A 291 -15.18 14.85 16.21
C TRP A 291 -14.95 14.07 17.49
N PHE A 292 -13.89 14.36 18.23
CA PHE A 292 -13.44 13.60 19.39
C PHE A 292 -13.59 14.40 20.68
N ASN A 293 -13.90 13.71 21.78
CA ASN A 293 -13.89 14.33 23.11
C ASN A 293 -12.48 14.29 23.72
N GLU A 294 -12.28 14.96 24.85
CA GLU A 294 -10.94 15.08 25.45
C GLU A 294 -10.29 13.72 25.78
N ARG A 295 -11.09 12.78 26.28
CA ARG A 295 -10.64 11.43 26.64
C ARG A 295 -10.25 10.64 25.39
N GLU A 296 -11.05 10.70 24.32
CA GLU A 296 -10.75 10.08 23.03
C GLU A 296 -9.46 10.65 22.41
N GLU A 297 -9.25 11.98 22.49
CA GLU A 297 -8.03 12.65 22.03
C GLU A 297 -6.79 12.22 22.83
N LYS A 298 -6.90 12.07 24.16
CA LYS A 298 -5.83 11.51 25.00
C LYS A 298 -5.51 10.06 24.61
N ILE A 299 -6.51 9.22 24.34
CA ILE A 299 -6.30 7.86 23.86
C ILE A 299 -5.52 7.89 22.53
N MET A 300 -5.93 8.72 21.57
CA MET A 300 -5.27 8.79 20.25
C MET A 300 -3.80 9.20 20.36
N VAL A 301 -3.51 10.32 21.03
CA VAL A 301 -2.16 10.87 21.15
C VAL A 301 -1.22 9.87 21.83
N ASN A 302 -1.62 9.35 23.00
CA ASN A 302 -0.75 8.48 23.79
C ASN A 302 -0.53 7.12 23.12
N ARG A 303 -1.53 6.59 22.43
CA ARG A 303 -1.41 5.33 21.68
C ARG A 303 -0.43 5.43 20.52
N ILE A 304 -0.47 6.53 19.78
CA ILE A 304 0.42 6.75 18.63
C ILE A 304 1.86 6.99 19.10
N LEU A 305 2.06 7.79 20.15
CA LEU A 305 3.37 8.08 20.70
C LEU A 305 4.00 6.89 21.45
N ARG A 306 3.19 6.04 22.09
CA ARG A 306 3.67 4.80 22.71
C ARG A 306 4.08 3.75 21.67
N ASP A 307 3.43 3.73 20.51
CA ASP A 307 3.77 2.85 19.39
C ASP A 307 5.06 3.30 18.70
N ASP A 308 5.19 4.60 18.45
CA ASP A 308 6.38 5.18 17.82
C ASP A 308 6.64 6.60 18.35
N PRO A 309 7.58 6.76 19.30
CA PRO A 309 7.94 8.07 19.85
C PRO A 309 8.45 9.06 18.80
N SER A 310 8.99 8.57 17.66
CA SER A 310 9.42 9.45 16.57
C SER A 310 8.27 10.19 15.90
N LYS A 311 7.02 9.73 16.09
CA LYS A 311 5.83 10.44 15.63
C LYS A 311 5.57 11.75 16.38
N GLY A 312 6.07 11.86 17.61
CA GLY A 312 6.06 13.08 18.40
C GLY A 312 7.02 14.15 17.88
N ASP A 313 7.89 13.78 16.94
CA ASP A 313 8.82 14.63 16.22
C ASP A 313 8.51 14.61 14.72
N MET A 314 7.23 14.43 14.32
CA MET A 314 6.85 14.50 12.89
C MET A 314 7.06 15.89 12.26
N HIS A 315 7.37 16.91 13.07
CA HIS A 315 7.89 18.20 12.63
C HIS A 315 9.39 18.18 12.29
N ASN A 316 10.11 17.08 12.55
CA ASN A 316 11.47 16.86 12.06
C ASN A 316 11.42 16.74 10.53
N ARG A 317 11.78 17.83 9.86
CA ARG A 317 11.73 18.04 8.41
C ARG A 317 12.65 17.12 7.60
N GLN A 318 13.17 16.04 8.16
CA GLN A 318 13.90 15.03 7.40
C GLN A 318 12.92 14.20 6.56
N GLY A 319 12.61 14.70 5.36
CA GLY A 319 12.06 13.86 4.30
C GLY A 319 13.07 12.81 3.83
N LEU A 320 12.64 11.94 2.92
CA LEU A 320 13.55 11.04 2.22
C LEU A 320 14.61 11.88 1.50
N SER A 321 15.86 11.81 1.95
CA SER A 321 16.97 12.47 1.26
C SER A 321 17.50 11.57 0.14
N PHE A 322 18.01 12.19 -0.93
CA PHE A 322 18.71 11.45 -1.99
C PHE A 322 19.86 10.60 -1.45
N ARG A 323 20.54 11.08 -0.40
CA ARG A 323 21.58 10.31 0.28
C ARG A 323 21.05 9.02 0.90
N MET A 324 19.90 9.08 1.58
CA MET A 324 19.26 7.89 2.16
C MET A 324 18.85 6.89 1.07
N LEU A 325 18.28 7.37 -0.04
CA LEU A 325 17.94 6.53 -1.18
C LEU A 325 19.19 5.86 -1.78
N TRP A 326 20.29 6.59 -1.90
CA TRP A 326 21.55 6.05 -2.39
C TRP A 326 22.16 5.01 -1.45
N GLU A 327 22.13 5.25 -0.14
CA GLU A 327 22.58 4.28 0.87
C GLU A 327 21.75 2.99 0.83
N CYS A 328 20.44 3.11 0.59
CA CYS A 328 19.53 1.97 0.44
C CYS A 328 19.71 1.24 -0.90
N ALA A 329 19.95 1.97 -1.99
CA ALA A 329 20.24 1.38 -3.31
C ALA A 329 21.54 0.55 -3.31
N LYS A 330 22.53 0.93 -2.49
CA LYS A 330 23.78 0.17 -2.32
C LYS A 330 23.62 -1.08 -1.47
N ASP A 331 22.48 -1.30 -0.83
CA ASP A 331 22.26 -2.49 -0.02
C ASP A 331 21.93 -3.71 -0.90
N TYR A 332 22.95 -4.53 -1.16
CA TYR A 332 22.83 -5.71 -2.01
C TYR A 332 21.81 -6.74 -1.48
N HIS A 333 21.50 -6.76 -0.18
CA HIS A 333 20.49 -7.67 0.36
C HIS A 333 19.09 -7.33 -0.12
N MET A 334 18.84 -6.08 -0.54
CA MET A 334 17.53 -5.63 -1.00
C MET A 334 17.35 -5.73 -2.52
N TRP A 335 18.45 -5.94 -3.27
CA TRP A 335 18.42 -6.04 -4.73
C TRP A 335 17.46 -7.09 -5.28
N PRO A 336 17.36 -8.32 -4.74
CA PRO A 336 16.38 -9.29 -5.24
C PRO A 336 14.95 -8.76 -5.20
N ILE A 337 14.58 -8.01 -4.15
CA ILE A 337 13.24 -7.43 -3.99
C ILE A 337 13.03 -6.25 -4.96
N TYR A 338 14.05 -5.40 -5.15
CA TYR A 338 13.98 -4.28 -6.09
C TYR A 338 13.91 -4.74 -7.55
N LEU A 339 14.71 -5.75 -7.92
CA LEU A 339 14.64 -6.38 -9.24
C LEU A 339 13.29 -7.03 -9.47
N LEU A 340 12.74 -7.73 -8.47
CA LEU A 340 11.38 -8.25 -8.56
C LEU A 340 10.39 -7.11 -8.77
N GLY A 341 10.46 -6.04 -7.98
CA GLY A 341 9.67 -4.82 -8.13
C GLY A 341 9.69 -4.24 -9.55
N LEU A 342 10.85 -4.28 -10.21
CA LEU A 342 11.05 -3.77 -11.57
C LEU A 342 10.43 -4.64 -12.66
N SER A 343 10.14 -5.93 -12.42
CA SER A 343 9.80 -6.87 -13.50
C SER A 343 8.54 -7.70 -13.30
N TRP A 344 8.08 -7.92 -12.07
CA TRP A 344 7.04 -8.92 -11.77
C TRP A 344 5.66 -8.61 -12.39
N MET A 345 5.31 -7.31 -12.53
CA MET A 345 4.03 -6.87 -13.12
C MET A 345 4.04 -6.85 -14.64
N ILE A 346 5.23 -6.78 -15.26
CA ILE A 346 5.35 -6.55 -16.69
C ILE A 346 4.56 -7.56 -17.54
N PRO A 347 4.51 -8.87 -17.22
CA PRO A 347 3.76 -9.85 -18.01
C PRO A 347 2.25 -9.58 -18.14
N SER A 348 1.60 -8.91 -17.17
CA SER A 348 0.15 -8.67 -17.17
C SER A 348 -0.24 -7.22 -17.48
N THR A 349 0.65 -6.24 -17.21
CA THR A 349 0.34 -4.81 -17.38
C THR A 349 -0.05 -4.41 -18.81
N PRO A 350 0.62 -4.85 -19.89
CA PRO A 350 0.25 -4.46 -21.25
C PRO A 350 -1.15 -4.96 -21.64
N SER A 351 -1.50 -6.19 -21.26
CA SER A 351 -2.85 -6.71 -21.51
C SER A 351 -3.92 -5.92 -20.76
N THR A 352 -3.60 -5.42 -19.56
CA THR A 352 -4.51 -4.54 -18.81
C THR A 352 -4.70 -3.19 -19.50
N ALA A 353 -3.61 -2.55 -19.93
CA ALA A 353 -3.66 -1.23 -20.55
C ALA A 353 -4.35 -1.23 -21.94
N TYR A 354 -4.28 -2.36 -22.65
CA TYR A 354 -4.79 -2.51 -24.00
C TYR A 354 -6.09 -3.32 -24.10
N LEU A 355 -6.66 -3.75 -22.97
CA LEU A 355 -7.83 -4.63 -22.98
C LEU A 355 -8.95 -4.05 -23.85
N THR A 356 -9.32 -2.78 -23.63
CA THR A 356 -10.38 -2.12 -24.39
C THR A 356 -10.04 -2.00 -25.88
N LEU A 357 -8.82 -1.60 -26.23
CA LEU A 357 -8.33 -1.54 -27.62
C LEU A 357 -8.38 -2.91 -28.31
N GLN A 358 -7.95 -3.96 -27.62
CA GLN A 358 -7.98 -5.33 -28.15
C GLN A 358 -9.41 -5.76 -28.40
N LEU A 359 -10.32 -5.56 -27.45
CA LEU A 359 -11.73 -5.92 -27.61
C LEU A 359 -12.40 -5.14 -28.76
N ARG A 360 -12.12 -3.85 -28.92
CA ARG A 360 -12.57 -3.07 -30.09
C ARG A 360 -12.05 -3.66 -31.39
N SER A 361 -10.78 -4.07 -31.43
CA SER A 361 -10.18 -4.71 -32.63
C SER A 361 -10.78 -6.07 -32.97
N LEU A 362 -11.40 -6.75 -31.99
CA LEU A 362 -12.13 -8.02 -32.20
C LEU A 362 -13.55 -7.81 -32.73
N GLY A 363 -13.99 -6.57 -32.88
CA GLY A 363 -15.31 -6.22 -33.41
C GLY A 363 -16.37 -5.93 -32.35
N PHE A 364 -16.03 -5.96 -31.05
CA PHE A 364 -16.97 -5.59 -30.00
C PHE A 364 -17.31 -4.09 -30.07
N GLY A 365 -18.57 -3.76 -29.81
CA GLY A 365 -19.00 -2.37 -29.70
C GLY A 365 -18.28 -1.63 -28.57
N THR A 366 -18.32 -0.29 -28.58
CA THR A 366 -17.77 0.55 -27.48
C THR A 366 -18.38 0.14 -26.14
N PHE A 367 -19.70 -0.01 -26.09
CA PHE A 367 -20.43 -0.36 -24.87
C PHE A 367 -20.10 -1.76 -24.36
N GLU A 368 -20.16 -2.75 -25.25
CA GLU A 368 -19.81 -4.15 -24.94
C GLU A 368 -18.38 -4.24 -24.41
N THR A 369 -17.44 -3.54 -25.06
CA THR A 369 -16.04 -3.49 -24.66
C THR A 369 -15.87 -3.06 -23.20
N ASN A 370 -16.52 -1.98 -22.78
CA ASN A 370 -16.42 -1.49 -21.41
C ASN A 370 -16.94 -2.52 -20.41
N LEU A 371 -18.11 -3.11 -20.69
CA LEU A 371 -18.74 -4.11 -19.81
C LEU A 371 -17.92 -5.41 -19.73
N LEU A 372 -17.29 -5.82 -20.83
CA LEU A 372 -16.47 -7.03 -20.92
C LEU A 372 -15.17 -6.95 -20.11
N THR A 373 -14.78 -5.77 -19.61
CA THR A 373 -13.64 -5.63 -18.67
C THR A 373 -14.00 -6.00 -17.24
N ILE A 374 -15.27 -5.89 -16.84
CA ILE A 374 -15.74 -6.09 -15.46
C ILE A 374 -15.39 -7.50 -14.92
N PRO A 375 -15.60 -8.61 -15.67
CA PRO A 375 -15.25 -9.94 -15.17
C PRO A 375 -13.76 -10.09 -14.83
N ALA A 376 -12.88 -9.44 -15.59
CA ALA A 376 -11.44 -9.46 -15.33
C ALA A 376 -11.11 -8.74 -14.02
N TYR A 377 -11.73 -7.59 -13.74
CA TYR A 377 -11.55 -6.86 -12.49
C TYR A 377 -12.13 -7.60 -11.28
N VAL A 378 -13.29 -8.23 -11.42
CA VAL A 378 -13.86 -9.08 -10.36
C VAL A 378 -12.93 -10.24 -10.04
N LEU A 379 -12.43 -10.94 -11.06
CA LEU A 379 -11.47 -12.04 -10.87
C LEU A 379 -10.19 -11.56 -10.19
N PHE A 380 -9.67 -10.39 -10.57
CA PHE A 380 -8.52 -9.78 -9.91
C PHE A 380 -8.76 -9.58 -8.40
N ILE A 381 -9.92 -9.04 -8.00
CA ILE A 381 -10.24 -8.81 -6.58
C ILE A 381 -10.23 -10.14 -5.81
N LEU A 382 -10.88 -11.16 -6.36
CA LEU A 382 -10.94 -12.49 -5.73
C LEU A 382 -9.53 -13.09 -5.57
N GLN A 383 -8.72 -13.00 -6.62
CA GLN A 383 -7.35 -13.50 -6.62
C GLN A 383 -6.45 -12.74 -5.62
N LEU A 384 -6.54 -11.40 -5.58
CA LEU A 384 -5.83 -10.57 -4.60
C LEU A 384 -6.11 -11.04 -3.17
N LEU A 385 -7.38 -11.16 -2.79
CA LEU A 385 -7.78 -11.54 -1.43
C LEU A 385 -7.34 -12.98 -1.10
N PHE A 386 -7.54 -13.91 -2.04
CA PHE A 386 -7.19 -15.32 -1.87
C PHE A 386 -5.69 -15.53 -1.67
N TRP A 387 -4.85 -14.96 -2.55
CA TRP A 387 -3.40 -15.17 -2.48
C TRP A 387 -2.73 -14.43 -1.32
N THR A 388 -3.27 -13.27 -0.93
CA THR A 388 -2.83 -12.58 0.28
C THR A 388 -3.06 -13.45 1.52
N TYR A 389 -4.26 -14.03 1.66
CA TYR A 389 -4.58 -14.95 2.75
C TYR A 389 -3.69 -16.22 2.75
N ILE A 390 -3.46 -16.83 1.58
CA ILE A 390 -2.59 -17.99 1.44
C ILE A 390 -1.15 -17.67 1.89
N SER A 391 -0.60 -16.53 1.46
CA SER A 391 0.76 -16.14 1.84
C SER A 391 0.94 -16.01 3.36
N GLU A 392 -0.08 -15.49 4.05
CA GLU A 392 -0.05 -15.39 5.50
C GLU A 392 -0.18 -16.76 6.20
N ARG A 393 -0.98 -17.66 5.64
CA ARG A 393 -1.22 -18.99 6.20
C ARG A 393 -0.01 -19.91 6.07
N PHE A 394 0.64 -19.93 4.90
CA PHE A 394 1.79 -20.81 4.64
C PHE A 394 3.12 -20.19 5.05
N ASN A 395 3.14 -18.90 5.39
CA ASN A 395 4.36 -18.13 5.75
C ASN A 395 5.48 -18.22 4.70
N GLU A 396 5.13 -18.54 3.46
CA GLU A 396 6.00 -18.66 2.30
C GLU A 396 5.65 -17.54 1.33
N ARG A 397 6.60 -16.65 1.02
CA ARG A 397 6.27 -15.40 0.32
C ARG A 397 6.74 -15.40 -1.12
N PHE A 398 7.99 -15.81 -1.38
CA PHE A 398 8.49 -15.86 -2.75
C PHE A 398 7.83 -16.97 -3.58
N LEU A 399 7.60 -18.16 -3.00
CA LEU A 399 6.93 -19.26 -3.72
C LEU A 399 5.45 -18.97 -3.98
N VAL A 400 4.75 -18.37 -3.02
CA VAL A 400 3.36 -17.95 -3.24
C VAL A 400 3.30 -16.85 -4.30
N SER A 401 4.24 -15.90 -4.27
CA SER A 401 4.29 -14.82 -5.27
C SER A 401 4.60 -15.33 -6.69
N LEU A 402 5.33 -16.44 -6.80
CA LEU A 402 5.65 -17.08 -8.08
C LEU A 402 4.40 -17.55 -8.84
N ILE A 403 3.28 -17.81 -8.16
CA ILE A 403 2.04 -18.24 -8.81
C ILE A 403 1.54 -17.23 -9.85
N SER A 404 1.82 -15.94 -9.66
CA SER A 404 1.49 -14.89 -10.64
C SER A 404 2.11 -15.18 -12.01
N GLN A 405 3.34 -15.69 -12.03
CA GLN A 405 4.08 -16.03 -13.24
C GLN A 405 3.64 -17.39 -13.79
N VAL A 406 3.37 -18.37 -12.92
CA VAL A 406 2.79 -19.68 -13.30
C VAL A 406 1.44 -19.50 -13.98
N TRP A 407 0.64 -18.52 -13.54
CA TRP A 407 -0.64 -18.18 -14.15
C TRP A 407 -0.47 -17.47 -15.50
N ALA A 408 0.44 -16.50 -15.58
CA ALA A 408 0.66 -15.72 -16.80
C ALA A 408 1.25 -16.56 -17.95
N LEU A 409 2.15 -17.49 -17.65
CA LEU A 409 2.89 -18.28 -18.64
C LEU A 409 1.99 -19.03 -19.65
N PRO A 410 1.07 -19.92 -19.24
CA PRO A 410 0.22 -20.65 -20.19
C PRO A 410 -0.72 -19.72 -20.96
N LEU A 411 -1.16 -18.61 -20.36
CA LEU A 411 -2.03 -17.63 -21.02
C LEU A 411 -1.29 -16.86 -22.10
N LEU A 412 -0.05 -16.44 -21.84
CA LEU A 412 0.81 -15.79 -22.83
C LEU A 412 1.21 -16.74 -23.96
N VAL A 413 1.52 -18.00 -23.65
CA VAL A 413 1.77 -19.04 -24.67
C VAL A 413 0.53 -19.22 -25.53
N ALA A 414 -0.65 -19.35 -24.92
CA ALA A 414 -1.91 -19.46 -25.64
C ALA A 414 -2.14 -18.25 -26.55
N LEU A 415 -1.98 -17.02 -26.05
CA LEU A 415 -2.10 -15.80 -26.86
C LEU A 415 -1.08 -15.73 -28.01
N GLU A 416 0.08 -16.35 -27.87
CA GLU A 416 1.12 -16.39 -28.92
C GLU A 416 0.85 -17.45 -30.00
N VAL A 417 0.28 -18.61 -29.63
CA VAL A 417 0.00 -19.68 -30.61
C VAL A 417 -1.40 -19.61 -31.20
N LEU A 418 -2.33 -18.89 -30.56
CA LEU A 418 -3.73 -18.84 -30.99
C LEU A 418 -3.83 -18.27 -32.41
N PRO A 419 -4.48 -18.96 -33.38
CA PRO A 419 -4.56 -18.50 -34.77
C PRO A 419 -5.23 -17.13 -34.91
N ALA A 420 -4.89 -16.37 -35.96
CA ALA A 420 -5.49 -15.06 -36.24
C ALA A 420 -7.00 -15.10 -36.49
N LYS A 421 -7.55 -16.24 -36.93
CA LYS A 421 -8.99 -16.45 -37.15
C LYS A 421 -9.72 -17.05 -35.93
N ALA A 422 -9.04 -17.21 -34.79
CA ALA A 422 -9.68 -17.75 -33.59
C ALA A 422 -10.84 -16.86 -33.11
N SER A 423 -11.77 -17.48 -32.37
CA SER A 423 -12.96 -16.82 -31.85
C SER A 423 -12.61 -15.57 -31.02
N PRO A 424 -13.30 -14.43 -31.23
CA PRO A 424 -13.22 -13.26 -30.36
C PRO A 424 -13.39 -13.59 -28.88
N TRP A 425 -14.29 -14.53 -28.56
CA TRP A 425 -14.57 -14.98 -27.19
C TRP A 425 -13.40 -15.74 -26.56
N ALA A 426 -12.66 -16.53 -27.35
CA ALA A 426 -11.47 -17.22 -26.86
C ALA A 426 -10.37 -16.22 -26.49
N ARG A 427 -10.17 -15.17 -27.29
CA ARG A 427 -9.22 -14.09 -26.98
C ARG A 427 -9.66 -13.27 -25.79
N TRP A 428 -10.94 -12.91 -25.73
CA TRP A 428 -11.49 -12.22 -24.56
C TRP A 428 -11.27 -13.02 -23.27
N ALA A 429 -11.51 -14.33 -23.30
CA ALA A 429 -11.29 -15.20 -22.13
C ALA A 429 -9.82 -15.21 -21.71
N LEU A 430 -8.89 -15.41 -22.64
CA LEU A 430 -7.44 -15.41 -22.35
C LEU A 430 -6.95 -14.06 -21.82
N SER A 431 -7.31 -12.95 -22.48
CA SER A 431 -6.94 -11.60 -22.04
C SER A 431 -7.57 -11.26 -20.68
N SER A 432 -8.83 -11.65 -20.44
CA SER A 432 -9.50 -11.41 -19.15
C SER A 432 -8.88 -12.21 -18.02
N LEU A 433 -8.48 -13.47 -18.26
CA LEU A 433 -7.75 -14.29 -17.28
C LEU A 433 -6.36 -13.72 -16.99
N LEU A 434 -5.69 -13.15 -17.99
CA LEU A 434 -4.37 -12.54 -17.83
C LEU A 434 -4.45 -11.21 -17.05
N VAL A 435 -5.51 -10.43 -17.26
CA VAL A 435 -5.79 -9.22 -16.46
C VAL A 435 -6.19 -9.60 -15.04
N GLY A 436 -7.08 -10.59 -14.87
CA GLY A 436 -7.49 -11.17 -13.58
C GLY A 436 -6.45 -12.08 -12.92
N HIS A 437 -5.16 -11.76 -13.05
CA HIS A 437 -4.06 -12.55 -12.51
C HIS A 437 -3.96 -12.50 -10.98
N PRO A 438 -3.26 -13.47 -10.36
CA PRO A 438 -2.84 -13.39 -8.96
C PRO A 438 -2.04 -12.11 -8.65
N TYR A 439 -2.63 -11.18 -7.92
CA TYR A 439 -1.96 -9.93 -7.56
C TYR A 439 -1.18 -10.07 -6.26
N VAL A 440 0.15 -10.03 -6.37
CA VAL A 440 1.09 -10.36 -5.28
C VAL A 440 1.83 -9.14 -4.72
N HIS A 441 1.47 -7.93 -5.15
CA HIS A 441 2.14 -6.69 -4.76
C HIS A 441 2.18 -6.49 -3.24
N ALA A 442 1.05 -6.72 -2.55
CA ALA A 442 0.96 -6.55 -1.10
C ALA A 442 1.95 -7.46 -0.34
N ILE A 443 2.17 -8.68 -0.85
CA ILE A 443 3.14 -9.63 -0.28
C ILE A 443 4.56 -9.07 -0.44
N LEU A 444 4.90 -8.56 -1.62
CA LEU A 444 6.23 -8.00 -1.91
C LEU A 444 6.52 -6.71 -1.11
N VAL A 445 5.53 -5.83 -0.97
CA VAL A 445 5.62 -4.65 -0.09
C VAL A 445 5.88 -5.08 1.35
N ALA A 446 5.16 -6.09 1.84
CA ALA A 446 5.36 -6.62 3.19
C ALA A 446 6.75 -7.23 3.39
N ILE A 447 7.29 -7.95 2.38
CA ILE A 447 8.68 -8.46 2.42
C ILE A 447 9.68 -7.31 2.46
N THR A 448 9.49 -6.29 1.62
CA THR A 448 10.38 -5.12 1.55
C THR A 448 10.54 -4.48 2.93
N SER A 449 9.42 -4.24 3.61
CA SER A 449 9.43 -3.69 4.97
C SER A 449 10.11 -4.64 5.97
N ARG A 450 9.81 -5.93 5.94
CA ARG A 450 10.44 -6.90 6.87
C ARG A 450 11.94 -6.99 6.69
N ASN A 451 12.42 -7.04 5.44
CA ASN A 451 13.82 -7.28 5.10
C ASN A 451 14.69 -6.02 5.17
N ALA A 452 14.11 -4.83 5.33
CA ALA A 452 14.87 -3.60 5.53
C ALA A 452 15.50 -3.48 6.93
N GLY A 453 14.98 -4.19 7.94
CA GLY A 453 15.59 -4.27 9.27
C GLY A 453 15.12 -3.21 10.28
N THR A 454 15.45 -1.92 10.09
CA THR A 454 15.09 -0.83 11.02
C THR A 454 13.90 0.00 10.53
N VAL A 455 13.26 0.77 11.42
CA VAL A 455 12.13 1.66 11.06
C VAL A 455 12.55 2.71 10.02
N ARG A 456 13.75 3.28 10.15
CA ARG A 456 14.27 4.27 9.20
C ARG A 456 14.54 3.64 7.83
N THR A 457 15.21 2.49 7.78
CA THR A 457 15.51 1.82 6.50
C THR A 457 14.26 1.27 5.83
N ARG A 458 13.23 0.85 6.59
CA ARG A 458 11.92 0.42 6.07
C ARG A 458 11.26 1.47 5.19
N THR A 459 11.26 2.72 5.64
CA THR A 459 10.63 3.83 4.90
C THR A 459 11.35 4.07 3.57
N VAL A 460 12.68 4.11 3.59
CA VAL A 460 13.52 4.33 2.40
C VAL A 460 13.43 3.15 1.43
N ALA A 461 13.49 1.92 1.93
CA ALA A 461 13.41 0.71 1.13
C ALA A 461 12.04 0.56 0.45
N SER A 462 10.97 0.92 1.16
CA SER A 462 9.62 0.90 0.59
C SER A 462 9.46 1.93 -0.52
N ALA A 463 10.04 3.12 -0.37
CA ALA A 463 10.08 4.14 -1.42
C ALA A 463 10.89 3.65 -2.64
N MET A 464 12.07 3.09 -2.43
CA MET A 464 12.89 2.52 -3.52
C MET A 464 12.15 1.40 -4.28
N TYR A 465 11.52 0.49 -3.55
CA TYR A 465 10.70 -0.56 -4.15
C TYR A 465 9.54 0.02 -4.98
N ASN A 466 8.84 1.04 -4.47
CA ASN A 466 7.78 1.72 -5.21
C ASN A 466 8.31 2.35 -6.51
N MET A 467 9.47 3.01 -6.47
CA MET A 467 10.11 3.56 -7.67
C MET A 467 10.43 2.47 -8.71
N CYS A 468 10.92 1.29 -8.27
CA CYS A 468 11.12 0.15 -9.17
C CYS A 468 9.82 -0.32 -9.82
N VAL A 469 8.72 -0.37 -9.06
CA VAL A 469 7.40 -0.75 -9.58
C VAL A 469 6.89 0.28 -10.60
N GLN A 470 7.10 1.56 -10.38
CA GLN A 470 6.74 2.59 -11.37
C GLN A 470 7.61 2.50 -12.64
N ALA A 471 8.91 2.23 -12.49
CA ALA A 471 9.78 1.95 -13.63
C ALA A 471 9.33 0.70 -14.43
N SER A 472 8.81 -0.33 -13.75
CA SER A 472 8.20 -1.49 -14.40
C SER A 472 7.00 -1.08 -15.29
N SER A 473 6.20 -0.13 -14.81
CA SER A 473 5.06 0.41 -15.56
C SER A 473 5.53 1.11 -16.82
N ILE A 474 6.57 1.95 -16.74
CA ILE A 474 7.18 2.60 -17.92
C ILE A 474 7.64 1.58 -18.97
N ILE A 475 8.36 0.54 -18.52
CA ILE A 475 8.83 -0.52 -19.42
C ILE A 475 7.64 -1.22 -20.09
N SER A 476 6.63 -1.61 -19.30
CA SER A 476 5.48 -2.37 -19.79
C SER A 476 4.64 -1.61 -20.82
N GLN A 477 4.44 -0.29 -20.66
CA GLN A 477 3.69 0.53 -21.62
C GLN A 477 4.33 0.51 -23.01
N ASN A 478 5.64 0.26 -23.12
CA ASN A 478 6.36 0.29 -24.39
C ASN A 478 6.51 -1.08 -25.08
N ILE A 479 5.93 -2.14 -24.51
CA ILE A 479 6.02 -3.51 -25.06
C ILE A 479 5.06 -3.71 -26.23
N TYR A 480 3.79 -3.35 -26.05
CA TYR A 480 2.80 -3.38 -27.13
C TYR A 480 2.95 -2.13 -27.98
N ARG A 481 3.20 -2.31 -29.28
CA ARG A 481 3.49 -1.22 -30.22
C ARG A 481 2.57 -1.26 -31.42
N ASN A 482 2.48 -0.13 -32.12
CA ASN A 482 1.55 0.03 -33.24
C ASN A 482 1.81 -0.95 -34.40
N ASP A 483 3.07 -1.24 -34.70
CA ASP A 483 3.49 -2.14 -35.78
C ASP A 483 3.21 -3.63 -35.50
N ASP A 484 2.89 -3.96 -34.25
CA ASP A 484 2.60 -5.33 -33.81
C ASP A 484 1.08 -5.59 -33.67
N LYS A 485 0.25 -4.61 -34.05
CA LYS A 485 -1.21 -4.76 -34.09
C LYS A 485 -1.66 -5.82 -35.09
N PRO A 486 -2.82 -6.45 -34.87
CA PRO A 486 -3.69 -6.37 -33.68
C PRO A 486 -3.37 -7.45 -32.62
N LEU A 487 -2.47 -8.40 -32.93
CA LEU A 487 -2.24 -9.58 -32.10
C LEU A 487 -1.11 -9.42 -31.09
N TYR A 488 -0.25 -8.41 -31.27
CA TYR A 488 0.87 -8.09 -30.39
C TYR A 488 1.83 -9.27 -30.15
N ARG A 489 2.13 -10.05 -31.20
CA ARG A 489 2.95 -11.28 -31.11
C ARG A 489 4.36 -10.99 -30.63
N ARG A 490 5.01 -9.95 -31.17
CA ARG A 490 6.36 -9.56 -30.72
C ARG A 490 6.31 -9.16 -29.24
N GLY A 491 5.29 -8.41 -28.84
CA GLY A 491 5.03 -8.05 -27.45
C GLY A 491 4.90 -9.30 -26.56
N ASN A 492 4.05 -10.24 -26.93
CA ASN A 492 3.81 -11.47 -26.18
C ASN A 492 5.09 -12.32 -26.03
N LYS A 493 5.95 -12.40 -27.05
CA LYS A 493 7.27 -13.05 -26.94
C LYS A 493 8.18 -12.37 -25.92
N VAL A 494 8.22 -11.04 -25.91
CA VAL A 494 8.96 -10.28 -24.89
C VAL A 494 8.41 -10.57 -23.49
N LEU A 495 7.08 -10.62 -23.34
CA LEU A 495 6.44 -10.95 -22.06
C LEU A 495 6.76 -12.36 -21.59
N LEU A 496 6.84 -13.34 -22.50
CA LEU A 496 7.29 -14.70 -22.17
C LEU A 496 8.73 -14.73 -21.67
N GLY A 497 9.63 -13.98 -22.32
CA GLY A 497 11.02 -13.84 -21.87
C GLY A 497 11.12 -13.21 -20.48
N ILE A 498 10.35 -12.16 -20.21
CA ILE A 498 10.29 -11.52 -18.89
C ILE A 498 9.64 -12.43 -17.84
N CYS A 499 8.62 -13.21 -18.22
CA CYS A 499 8.02 -14.21 -17.36
C CYS A 499 9.05 -15.28 -16.94
N ALA A 500 9.85 -15.78 -17.89
CA ALA A 500 10.94 -16.72 -17.59
C ALA A 500 12.03 -16.11 -16.69
N TYR A 501 12.40 -14.84 -16.94
CA TYR A 501 13.29 -14.08 -16.06
C TYR A 501 12.72 -13.98 -14.63
N ASN A 502 11.43 -13.64 -14.48
CA ASN A 502 10.76 -13.56 -13.19
C ASN A 502 10.74 -14.90 -12.46
N PHE A 503 10.51 -16.01 -13.18
CA PHE A 503 10.60 -17.36 -12.62
C PHE A 503 11.96 -17.61 -11.98
N ALA A 504 13.03 -17.36 -12.72
CA ALA A 504 14.40 -17.51 -12.22
C ALA A 504 14.66 -16.57 -11.04
N LEU A 505 14.17 -15.33 -11.10
CA LEU A 505 14.40 -14.33 -10.07
C LEU A 505 13.66 -14.63 -8.76
N PHE A 506 12.41 -15.11 -8.80
CA PHE A 506 11.65 -15.50 -7.60
C PHE A 506 12.33 -16.68 -6.89
N ILE A 507 12.75 -17.70 -7.64
CA ILE A 507 13.46 -18.87 -7.09
C ILE A 507 14.83 -18.42 -6.56
N GLY A 508 15.57 -17.62 -7.34
CA GLY A 508 16.87 -17.07 -6.98
C GLY A 508 16.81 -16.22 -5.72
N ALA A 509 15.80 -15.35 -5.57
CA ALA A 509 15.59 -14.54 -4.37
C ALA A 509 15.38 -15.42 -3.14
N LYS A 510 14.53 -16.46 -3.24
CA LYS A 510 14.34 -17.41 -2.14
C LYS A 510 15.64 -18.11 -1.76
N LEU A 511 16.35 -18.68 -2.74
CA LEU A 511 17.62 -19.37 -2.50
C LEU A 511 18.67 -18.45 -1.89
N PHE A 512 18.75 -17.20 -2.36
CA PHE A 512 19.64 -16.17 -1.83
C PHE A 512 19.37 -15.91 -0.34
N TYR A 513 18.13 -15.60 0.04
CA TYR A 513 17.81 -15.32 1.45
C TYR A 513 17.95 -16.55 2.35
N VAL A 514 17.62 -17.75 1.86
CA VAL A 514 17.86 -19.01 2.60
C VAL A 514 19.36 -19.23 2.82
N ALA A 515 20.19 -19.02 1.79
CA ALA A 515 21.64 -19.18 1.89
C ALA A 515 22.27 -18.16 2.84
N VAL A 516 21.86 -16.88 2.76
CA VAL A 516 22.32 -15.83 3.67
C VAL A 516 21.93 -16.15 5.11
N ASN A 517 20.67 -16.54 5.35
CA ASN A 517 20.21 -16.94 6.68
C ASN A 517 20.98 -18.13 7.23
N LYS A 518 21.20 -19.18 6.41
CA LYS A 518 21.96 -20.38 6.84
C LYS A 518 23.41 -20.04 7.17
N LYS A 519 24.06 -19.17 6.39
CA LYS A 519 25.42 -18.69 6.66
C LYS A 519 25.49 -17.93 7.98
N ARG A 520 24.58 -16.96 8.19
CA ARG A 520 24.52 -16.16 9.43
C ARG A 520 24.22 -17.03 10.65
N GLU A 521 23.27 -17.96 10.54
CA GLU A 521 22.93 -18.88 11.60
C GLU A 521 24.10 -19.81 11.98
N GLY A 522 24.88 -20.25 10.99
CA GLY A 522 26.10 -21.04 11.24
C GLY A 522 27.15 -20.26 12.04
N ILE A 523 27.43 -19.01 11.64
CA ILE A 523 28.36 -18.13 12.37
C ILE A 523 27.83 -17.83 13.77
N TRP A 524 26.56 -17.45 13.89
CA TRP A 524 25.94 -17.13 15.18
C TRP A 524 25.91 -18.33 16.13
N LYS A 525 25.63 -19.54 15.64
CA LYS A 525 25.68 -20.76 16.47
C LYS A 525 27.11 -21.13 16.87
N GLY A 526 28.10 -20.80 16.05
CA GLY A 526 29.52 -21.00 16.36
C GLY A 526 30.08 -20.06 17.43
N MET A 527 29.42 -18.92 17.68
CA MET A 527 29.85 -17.95 18.70
C MET A 527 29.51 -18.40 20.12
N THR A 528 30.46 -18.17 21.05
CA THR A 528 30.26 -18.34 22.50
C THR A 528 29.26 -17.31 23.05
N LYS A 529 28.83 -17.49 24.31
CA LYS A 529 27.91 -16.54 24.96
C LYS A 529 28.55 -15.16 25.15
N GLU A 530 29.85 -15.11 25.44
CA GLU A 530 30.60 -13.87 25.61
C GLU A 530 30.76 -13.14 24.27
N GLU A 531 31.12 -13.85 23.20
CA GLU A 531 31.23 -13.28 21.84
C GLU A 531 29.91 -12.72 21.33
N LYS A 532 28.78 -13.37 21.63
CA LYS A 532 27.45 -12.85 21.30
C LYS A 532 27.15 -11.56 22.04
N LYS A 533 27.49 -11.50 23.34
CA LYS A 533 27.28 -10.31 24.14
C LYS A 533 28.16 -9.16 23.65
N ASP A 534 29.43 -9.42 23.40
CA ASP A 534 30.38 -8.45 22.85
C ASP A 534 29.93 -7.93 21.47
N TYR A 535 29.48 -8.82 20.56
CA TYR A 535 28.92 -8.41 19.28
C TYR A 535 27.70 -7.49 19.45
N LEU A 536 26.76 -7.83 20.34
CA LEU A 536 25.55 -7.03 20.56
C LEU A 536 25.87 -5.65 21.17
N GLU A 537 26.93 -5.53 21.96
CA GLU A 537 27.36 -4.28 22.59
C GLU A 537 28.23 -3.40 21.68
N THR A 538 29.03 -4.00 20.78
CA THR A 538 30.06 -3.27 20.00
C THR A 538 29.75 -3.14 18.51
N THR A 539 28.76 -3.86 17.98
CA THR A 539 28.50 -3.88 16.53
C THR A 539 28.09 -2.51 15.99
N LYS A 540 28.72 -2.12 14.88
CA LYS A 540 28.35 -0.93 14.08
C LYS A 540 27.35 -1.28 12.98
N GLU A 541 26.99 -2.54 12.84
CA GLU A 541 26.03 -2.99 11.82
C GLU A 541 24.61 -2.65 12.26
N GLU A 542 23.86 -1.99 11.38
CA GLU A 542 22.46 -1.64 11.63
C GLU A 542 21.49 -2.43 10.75
N GLY A 543 20.31 -2.72 11.30
CA GLY A 543 19.20 -3.31 10.56
C GLY A 543 19.50 -4.67 9.97
N ASN A 544 19.29 -4.80 8.67
CA ASN A 544 19.39 -6.07 7.95
C ASN A 544 20.83 -6.54 7.71
N LYS A 545 21.83 -5.72 8.06
CA LYS A 545 23.25 -6.07 7.98
C LYS A 545 23.71 -6.88 9.18
N ARG A 546 23.01 -6.80 10.31
CA ARG A 546 23.38 -7.51 11.53
C ARG A 546 23.37 -9.03 11.36
N LEU A 547 24.25 -9.70 12.09
CA LEU A 547 24.42 -11.14 12.08
C LEU A 547 23.22 -11.88 12.71
N ASP A 548 22.60 -11.29 13.73
CA ASP A 548 21.41 -11.82 14.39
C ASP A 548 20.10 -11.56 13.60
N PHE A 549 20.17 -10.76 12.53
CA PHE A 549 19.04 -10.50 11.67
C PHE A 549 18.78 -11.64 10.68
N ARG A 550 17.52 -12.10 10.63
CA ARG A 550 17.05 -13.15 9.72
C ARG A 550 16.08 -12.57 8.69
N PHE A 551 16.40 -12.76 7.41
CA PHE A 551 15.56 -12.35 6.29
C PHE A 551 14.30 -13.22 6.20
N ALA A 552 13.16 -12.59 5.89
CA ALA A 552 11.96 -13.29 5.45
C ALA A 552 12.12 -13.75 4.00
N HIS A 553 11.64 -14.95 3.70
CA HIS A 553 11.63 -15.56 2.37
C HIS A 553 10.29 -16.23 2.05
#